data_AF-A0A1Y1W4R2-F1
#
_entry.id   AF-A0A1Y1W4R2-F1
#
_cell.length_a   1.000
_cell.length_b   1.000
_cell.length_c   1.000
_cell.angle_alpha   90.00
_cell.angle_beta   90.00
_cell.angle_gamma   90.00
#
_symmetry.space_group_name_H-M   'P 1'
#
loop_
_entity.id
_entity.type
_entity.pdbx_description
1 polymer ?
#
loop_
_entity_poly.entity_id
_entity_poly.type
_entity_poly.pdbx_seq_one_letter_code
_entity_poly.pdbx_strand_id
1 'polypeptide(L)'
;MHSGAIRRFTFPNGETLSCVRWDSQYHITSTDIIRALVHRFEGIMRPVVNMKKFEEGVFSDLRSLKPGTDARLELPRSEFLELLYKHHCVRTQKKQKVFFWDSVPHDLLFREALERDLKREAMGIEPTTKV
;
A
#
# COMPACT_ATOMS: atom_id res chain seq x y z
N MET A 1 -5.80 2.51 27.45
CA MET A 1 -6.14 1.36 26.60
C MET A 1 -6.37 1.86 25.18
N HIS A 2 -5.41 1.69 24.28
CA HIS A 2 -5.64 1.99 22.87
C HIS A 2 -6.61 0.94 22.30
N SER A 3 -7.86 1.31 22.05
CA SER A 3 -8.83 0.43 21.39
C SER A 3 -8.55 0.41 19.89
N GLY A 4 -7.55 -0.41 19.51
CA GLY A 4 -7.25 -0.70 18.11
C GLY A 4 -8.41 -1.45 17.47
N ALA A 5 -8.92 -0.95 16.34
CA ALA A 5 -9.95 -1.63 15.57
C ALA A 5 -9.46 -1.84 14.15
N ILE A 6 -9.65 -3.04 13.59
CA ILE A 6 -9.29 -3.34 12.20
C ILE A 6 -10.54 -3.68 11.43
N ARG A 7 -10.80 -2.91 10.37
CA ARG A 7 -11.85 -3.21 9.40
C ARG A 7 -11.21 -3.82 8.16
N ARG A 8 -11.73 -4.95 7.70
CA ARG A 8 -11.23 -5.67 6.52
C ARG A 8 -12.22 -5.53 5.37
N PHE A 9 -11.68 -5.35 4.17
CA PHE A 9 -12.40 -5.30 2.92
C PHE A 9 -11.84 -6.40 2.02
N THR A 10 -12.68 -7.36 1.63
CA THR A 10 -12.26 -8.48 0.80
C THR A 10 -12.66 -8.23 -0.65
N PHE A 11 -11.69 -8.30 -1.55
CA PHE A 11 -11.91 -8.20 -2.99
C PHE A 11 -12.47 -9.52 -3.56
N PRO A 12 -13.12 -9.51 -4.74
CA PRO A 12 -13.65 -10.73 -5.36
C PRO A 12 -12.60 -11.83 -5.63
N ASN A 13 -11.33 -11.45 -5.76
CA ASN A 13 -10.20 -12.37 -5.96
C ASN A 13 -9.72 -13.04 -4.63
N GLY A 14 -10.36 -12.75 -3.50
CA GLY A 14 -10.03 -13.30 -2.18
C GLY A 14 -8.95 -12.52 -1.41
N GLU A 15 -8.30 -11.53 -2.04
CA GLU A 15 -7.38 -10.65 -1.33
C GLU A 15 -8.12 -9.74 -0.35
N THR A 16 -7.44 -9.35 0.73
CA THR A 16 -8.03 -8.52 1.77
C THR A 16 -7.20 -7.27 2.03
N LEU A 17 -7.87 -6.14 2.07
CA LEU A 17 -7.36 -4.84 2.45
C LEU A 17 -7.78 -4.53 3.89
N SER A 18 -6.83 -4.08 4.72
CA SER A 18 -7.08 -3.72 6.11
C SER A 18 -7.03 -2.20 6.33
N CYS A 19 -8.09 -1.63 6.91
CA CYS A 19 -8.12 -0.29 7.47
C CYS A 19 -7.97 -0.38 8.99
N VAL A 20 -6.93 0.23 9.54
CA VAL A 20 -6.58 0.08 10.95
C VAL A 20 -6.80 1.39 11.68
N ARG A 21 -7.76 1.41 12.61
CA ARG A 21 -7.98 2.53 13.52
C ARG A 21 -7.08 2.36 14.74
N TRP A 22 -6.19 3.32 14.96
CA TRP A 22 -5.30 3.36 16.12
C TRP A 22 -5.16 4.82 16.57
N ASP A 23 -5.24 5.07 17.88
CA ASP A 23 -5.09 6.41 18.46
C ASP A 23 -6.01 7.48 17.79
N SER A 24 -7.28 7.09 17.58
CA SER A 24 -8.31 7.92 16.91
C SER A 24 -8.02 8.30 15.45
N GLN A 25 -7.02 7.70 14.82
CA GLN A 25 -6.67 7.91 13.41
C GLN A 25 -6.75 6.62 12.61
N TYR A 26 -7.06 6.75 11.32
CA TYR A 26 -7.09 5.62 10.39
C TYR A 26 -5.76 5.47 9.68
N HIS A 27 -5.31 4.22 9.55
CA HIS A 27 -4.02 3.86 9.03
C HIS A 27 -4.14 2.82 7.93
N ILE A 28 -3.21 2.87 6.98
CA ILE A 28 -3.03 1.90 5.91
C ILE A 28 -1.55 1.52 5.80
N THR A 29 -1.28 0.25 5.54
CA THR A 29 0.08 -0.26 5.35
C THR A 29 0.49 -0.19 3.88
N SER A 30 1.80 -0.16 3.58
CA SER A 30 2.25 -0.27 2.18
C SER A 30 1.74 -1.53 1.49
N THR A 31 1.61 -2.64 2.25
CA THR A 31 1.09 -3.90 1.74
C THR A 31 -0.37 -3.75 1.29
N ASP A 32 -1.20 -3.11 2.10
CA ASP A 32 -2.60 -2.83 1.75
C ASP A 32 -2.72 -1.83 0.59
N ILE A 33 -1.85 -0.81 0.52
CA ILE A 33 -1.77 0.10 -0.63
C ILE A 33 -1.45 -0.65 -1.92
N ILE A 34 -0.45 -1.55 -1.90
CA ILE A 34 -0.09 -2.34 -3.08
C ILE A 34 -1.25 -3.23 -3.53
N ARG A 35 -1.93 -3.93 -2.60
CA ARG A 35 -3.12 -4.74 -2.91
C ARG A 35 -4.23 -3.89 -3.55
N ALA A 36 -4.49 -2.70 -3.01
CA ALA A 36 -5.46 -1.77 -3.57
C ALA A 36 -5.11 -1.41 -5.02
N LEU A 37 -3.85 -1.08 -5.29
CA LEU A 37 -3.40 -0.73 -6.63
C LEU A 37 -3.49 -1.91 -7.59
N VAL A 38 -3.00 -3.09 -7.20
CA VAL A 38 -3.11 -4.33 -8.01
C VAL A 38 -4.56 -4.59 -8.39
N HIS A 39 -5.49 -4.51 -7.43
CA HIS A 39 -6.91 -4.68 -7.70
C HIS A 39 -7.46 -3.63 -8.69
N ARG A 40 -7.03 -2.37 -8.60
CA ARG A 40 -7.44 -1.35 -9.59
C ARG A 40 -6.89 -1.62 -10.99
N PHE A 41 -5.66 -2.13 -11.09
CA PHE A 41 -5.07 -2.54 -12.37
C PHE A 41 -5.83 -3.72 -12.99
N GLU A 42 -6.23 -4.70 -12.19
CA GLU A 42 -7.13 -5.78 -12.64
C GLU A 42 -8.48 -5.23 -13.15
N GLY A 43 -9.05 -4.24 -12.43
CA GLY A 43 -10.32 -3.61 -12.79
C GLY A 43 -10.31 -2.86 -14.12
N ILE A 44 -9.14 -2.43 -14.62
CA ILE A 44 -8.99 -1.82 -15.95
C ILE A 44 -8.47 -2.81 -17.01
N MET A 45 -8.59 -4.12 -16.76
CA MET A 45 -8.11 -5.19 -17.64
C MET A 45 -6.61 -5.09 -17.94
N ARG A 46 -5.82 -4.62 -16.97
CA ARG A 46 -4.38 -4.43 -17.12
C ARG A 46 -3.61 -5.05 -15.94
N PRO A 47 -3.63 -6.38 -15.76
CA PRO A 47 -3.03 -7.04 -14.60
C PRO A 47 -1.53 -6.74 -14.43
N VAL A 48 -1.10 -6.72 -13.17
CA VAL A 48 0.33 -6.59 -12.81
C VAL A 48 1.04 -7.92 -13.06
N VAL A 49 1.98 -7.93 -14.00
CA VAL A 49 2.77 -9.13 -14.38
C VAL A 49 4.14 -9.18 -13.70
N ASN A 50 4.70 -8.03 -13.32
CA ASN A 50 5.99 -7.95 -12.64
C ASN A 50 5.83 -7.29 -11.26
N MET A 51 5.39 -8.10 -10.29
CA MET A 51 5.08 -7.64 -8.94
C MET A 51 6.27 -6.96 -8.26
N LYS A 52 7.48 -7.51 -8.40
CA LYS A 52 8.67 -6.95 -7.74
C LYS A 52 8.97 -5.52 -8.21
N LYS A 53 9.05 -5.29 -9.52
CA LYS A 53 9.29 -3.94 -10.07
C LYS A 53 8.12 -3.00 -9.80
N PHE A 54 6.89 -3.52 -9.75
CA PHE A 54 5.71 -2.75 -9.39
C PHE A 54 5.79 -2.24 -7.95
N GLU A 55 6.05 -3.14 -7.00
CA GLU A 55 6.28 -2.82 -5.59
C GLU A 55 7.39 -1.77 -5.42
N GLU A 56 8.54 -1.93 -6.10
CA GLU A 56 9.64 -0.96 -6.08
C GLU A 56 9.21 0.45 -6.53
N GLY A 57 8.39 0.53 -7.59
CA GLY A 57 7.84 1.79 -8.09
C GLY A 57 6.90 2.45 -7.08
N VAL A 58 5.94 1.70 -6.56
CA VAL A 58 4.99 2.19 -5.54
C VAL A 58 5.72 2.61 -4.27
N PHE A 59 6.72 1.85 -3.82
CA PHE A 59 7.55 2.24 -2.67
C PHE A 59 8.29 3.54 -2.93
N SER A 60 8.75 3.79 -4.16
CA SER A 60 9.38 5.06 -4.53
C SER A 60 8.40 6.22 -4.41
N ASP A 61 7.17 6.05 -4.87
CA ASP A 61 6.13 7.09 -4.79
C ASP A 61 5.77 7.40 -3.33
N LEU A 62 5.66 6.37 -2.50
CA LEU A 62 5.40 6.48 -1.05
C LEU A 62 6.54 7.11 -0.24
N ARG A 63 7.73 7.32 -0.82
CA ARG A 63 8.82 8.04 -0.14
C ARG A 63 8.51 9.53 0.03
N SER A 64 7.69 10.10 -0.85
CA SER A 64 7.30 11.52 -0.81
C SER A 64 6.56 11.89 0.48
N LEU A 65 5.78 10.96 1.04
CA LEU A 65 4.99 11.13 2.26
C LEU A 65 5.91 11.22 3.50
N LYS A 66 5.77 12.23 4.34
CA LYS A 66 6.71 12.48 5.46
C LYS A 66 6.26 11.79 6.75
N PRO A 67 7.17 11.10 7.47
CA PRO A 67 6.89 10.67 8.83
C PRO A 67 6.56 11.87 9.74
N GLY A 68 5.52 11.73 10.57
CA GLY A 68 5.00 12.78 11.45
C GLY A 68 3.88 13.62 10.84
N THR A 69 3.78 13.68 9.50
CA THR A 69 2.73 14.43 8.79
C THR A 69 1.78 13.50 8.06
N ASP A 70 2.32 12.59 7.25
CA ASP A 70 1.54 11.69 6.38
C ASP A 70 1.61 10.22 6.83
N ALA A 71 2.53 9.92 7.73
CA ALA A 71 2.78 8.57 8.21
C ALA A 71 3.33 8.53 9.64
N ARG A 72 3.06 7.45 10.36
CA ARG A 72 3.76 7.06 11.57
C ARG A 72 4.94 6.15 11.24
N LEU A 73 6.01 6.31 12.03
CA LEU A 73 7.20 5.48 11.94
C LEU A 73 7.27 4.59 13.17
N GLU A 74 6.77 3.38 13.03
CA GLU A 74 6.68 2.41 14.11
C GLU A 74 7.99 1.64 14.27
N LEU A 75 8.50 1.63 15.50
CA LEU A 75 9.71 0.89 15.87
C LEU A 75 9.39 -0.60 16.11
N PRO A 76 10.38 -1.49 16.02
CA PRO A 76 10.22 -2.86 16.46
C PRO A 76 9.68 -2.92 17.90
N ARG A 77 8.78 -3.87 18.17
CA ARG A 77 8.13 -4.08 19.49
C ARG A 77 7.17 -2.98 19.93
N SER A 78 6.74 -2.07 19.05
CA SER A 78 5.62 -1.18 19.40
C SER A 78 4.31 -1.97 19.44
N GLU A 79 3.41 -1.64 20.37
CA GLU A 79 2.09 -2.29 20.48
C GLU A 79 1.31 -2.21 19.16
N PHE A 80 1.44 -1.08 18.47
CA PHE A 80 0.77 -0.90 17.18
C PHE A 80 1.34 -1.83 16.11
N LEU A 81 2.66 -1.96 16.02
CA LEU A 81 3.31 -2.86 15.06
C LEU A 81 3.02 -4.34 15.37
N GLU A 82 2.94 -4.70 16.64
CA GLU A 82 2.52 -6.05 17.07
C GLU A 82 1.09 -6.35 16.64
N LEU A 83 0.17 -5.40 16.80
CA LEU A 83 -1.20 -5.51 16.31
C LEU A 83 -1.23 -5.69 14.77
N LEU A 84 -0.48 -4.87 14.03
CA LEU A 84 -0.41 -4.97 12.56
C LEU A 84 0.13 -6.33 12.11
N TYR A 85 1.17 -6.84 12.79
CA TYR A 85 1.78 -8.12 12.47
C TYR A 85 0.85 -9.29 12.79
N LYS A 86 0.22 -9.29 13.98
CA LYS A 86 -0.75 -10.29 14.42
C LYS A 86 -1.94 -10.41 13.46
N HIS A 87 -2.34 -9.31 12.83
CA HIS A 87 -3.45 -9.27 11.88
C HIS A 87 -3.05 -9.36 10.41
N HIS A 88 -1.79 -9.68 10.11
CA HIS A 88 -1.23 -9.84 8.77
C HIS A 88 -1.34 -8.58 7.88
N CYS A 89 -1.38 -7.39 8.50
CA CYS A 89 -1.32 -6.12 7.80
C CYS A 89 0.13 -5.81 7.34
N VAL A 90 1.14 -6.31 8.07
CA VAL A 90 2.55 -6.21 7.71
C VAL A 90 3.22 -7.58 7.69
N ARG A 91 4.26 -7.73 6.86
CA ARG A 91 5.01 -9.00 6.73
C ARG A 91 6.13 -9.18 7.76
N THR A 92 6.53 -8.11 8.46
CA THR A 92 7.67 -8.13 9.39
C THR A 92 7.42 -7.24 10.60
N GLN A 93 8.10 -7.52 11.71
CA GLN A 93 8.13 -6.65 12.91
C GLN A 93 9.37 -5.73 12.95
N LYS A 94 10.06 -5.54 11.81
CA LYS A 94 11.08 -4.49 11.70
C LYS A 94 10.41 -3.13 11.64
N LYS A 95 11.18 -2.06 11.82
CA LYS A 95 10.72 -0.68 11.67
C LYS A 95 9.83 -0.51 10.43
N GLN A 96 8.57 -0.11 10.62
CA GLN A 96 7.60 0.07 9.55
C GLN A 96 7.17 1.53 9.46
N LYS A 97 6.96 1.99 8.23
CA LYS A 97 6.27 3.24 7.96
C LYS A 97 4.82 2.91 7.67
N VAL A 98 3.92 3.38 8.52
CA VAL A 98 2.47 3.16 8.42
C VAL A 98 1.82 4.49 8.07
N PHE A 99 1.02 4.54 7.02
CA PHE A 99 0.52 5.81 6.49
C PHE A 99 -0.83 6.15 7.09
N PHE A 100 -1.11 7.45 7.24
CA PHE A 100 -2.45 7.90 7.57
C PHE A 100 -3.34 7.72 6.34
N TRP A 101 -4.50 7.09 6.54
CA TRP A 101 -5.39 6.71 5.44
C TRP A 101 -5.76 7.92 4.56
N ASP A 102 -6.06 9.05 5.21
CA ASP A 102 -6.49 10.29 4.56
C ASP A 102 -5.34 11.07 3.89
N SER A 103 -4.09 10.83 4.31
CA SER A 103 -2.91 11.48 3.74
C SER A 103 -2.37 10.78 2.49
N VAL A 104 -2.76 9.52 2.26
CA VAL A 104 -2.30 8.76 1.09
C VAL A 104 -3.10 9.20 -0.14
N PRO A 105 -2.45 9.74 -1.20
CA PRO A 105 -3.16 10.16 -2.40
C PRO A 105 -3.40 8.95 -3.31
N HIS A 106 -4.37 8.10 -2.95
CA HIS A 106 -4.62 6.79 -3.58
C HIS A 106 -4.79 6.87 -5.11
N ASP A 107 -5.55 7.85 -5.61
CA ASP A 107 -5.74 8.05 -7.05
C ASP A 107 -4.48 8.55 -7.76
N LEU A 108 -3.70 9.41 -7.08
CA LEU A 108 -2.43 9.87 -7.62
C LEU A 108 -1.44 8.71 -7.76
N LEU A 109 -1.33 7.85 -6.74
CA LEU A 109 -0.47 6.67 -6.79
C LEU A 109 -0.83 5.75 -7.96
N PHE A 110 -2.12 5.54 -8.20
CA PHE A 110 -2.59 4.76 -9.34
C PHE A 110 -2.22 5.42 -10.68
N ARG A 111 -2.48 6.73 -10.82
CA ARG A 111 -2.15 7.49 -12.03
C ARG A 111 -0.65 7.47 -12.34
N GLU A 112 0.19 7.74 -11.35
CA GLU A 112 1.65 7.75 -11.50
C GLU A 112 2.20 6.35 -11.85
N ALA A 113 1.63 5.28 -11.25
CA ALA A 113 1.98 3.91 -11.60
C ALA A 113 1.61 3.57 -13.05
N LEU A 114 0.42 3.98 -13.50
CA LEU A 114 -0.03 3.75 -14.88
C LEU A 114 0.79 4.56 -15.90
N GLU A 115 1.01 5.85 -15.63
CA GLU A 115 1.83 6.71 -16.50
C GLU A 115 3.26 6.18 -16.65
N ARG A 116 3.84 5.64 -15.58
CA ARG A 116 5.17 5.01 -15.61
C ARG A 116 5.19 3.81 -16.55
N ASP A 117 4.17 2.96 -16.51
CA ASP A 117 4.12 1.79 -17.37
C ASP A 117 3.83 2.14 -18.83
N LEU A 118 2.95 3.10 -19.10
CA LEU A 118 2.73 3.63 -20.44
C LEU A 118 4.01 4.24 -21.04
N LYS A 119 4.80 4.97 -20.21
CA LYS A 119 6.10 5.50 -20.65
C LYS A 119 7.09 4.39 -20.98
N ARG A 120 7.12 3.30 -20.21
CA ARG A 120 7.98 2.13 -20.52
C ARG A 120 7.59 1.49 -21.84
N GLU A 121 6.30 1.25 -22.07
CA GLU A 121 5.78 0.71 -23.34
C GLU A 121 6.16 1.59 -24.53
N ALA A 122 5.98 2.91 -24.41
CA ALA A 122 6.35 3.86 -25.46
C ALA A 122 7.87 3.85 -25.78
N MET A 123 8.70 3.51 -24.80
CA MET A 123 10.15 3.38 -24.95
C MET A 123 10.60 1.97 -25.36
N GLY A 124 9.68 1.02 -25.58
CA GLY A 124 10.02 -0.38 -25.86
C GLY A 124 10.65 -1.12 -24.67
N ILE A 125 10.50 -0.59 -23.45
CA ILE A 125 10.97 -1.20 -22.21
C ILE A 125 9.84 -2.05 -21.64
N GLU A 126 10.16 -3.24 -21.11
CA GLU A 126 9.15 -4.12 -20.53
C GLU A 126 8.42 -3.43 -19.33
N PRO A 127 7.09 -3.23 -19.40
CA PRO A 127 6.30 -2.64 -18.33
C PRO A 127 6.04 -3.64 -17.19
N THR A 128 5.53 -3.15 -16.07
CA THR A 128 5.11 -4.00 -14.93
C THR A 128 3.70 -4.57 -15.06
N THR A 129 2.89 -4.03 -15.97
CA THR A 129 1.50 -4.37 -16.23
C THR A 129 1.29 -4.58 -17.73
N LYS A 130 0.34 -5.43 -18.12
CA LYS A 130 0.04 -5.75 -19.53
C LYS A 130 -1.47 -5.75 -19.75
N VAL A 131 -1.89 -5.35 -20.96
CA VAL A 131 -3.26 -5.53 -21.48
C VAL A 131 -3.45 -6.90 -22.10
#